data_AF-A0A2S7YPC3-F1
#
_entry.id   AF-A0A2S7YPC3-F1
#
_cell.length_a   1.000
_cell.length_b   1.000
_cell.length_c   1.000
_cell.angle_alpha   90.00
_cell.angle_beta   90.00
_cell.angle_gamma   90.00
#
_symmetry.space_group_name_H-M   'P 1'
#
loop_
_entity.id
_entity.type
_entity.pdbx_description
1 polymer ?
#
loop_
_entity_poly.entity_id
_entity_poly.type
_entity_poly.pdbx_seq_one_letter_code
_entity_poly.pdbx_strand_id
1 'polypeptide(L)'
;MPAPSALAITTSSVQRLLKEETSYHKELADQEKTVQDLEAKSKTGAADEDGNGAFMLKQQKTAIEQTKAVFGPLKQRIADAVAKLEDQLATAEQAAAPEAEIAQAKTVLAQAKAAAV
;
A
#
# COMPACT_ATOMS: atom_id res chain seq x y z
N MET A 1 -11.87 -28.18 1.48
CA MET A 1 -10.46 -27.94 1.11
C MET A 1 -9.61 -27.99 2.36
N PRO A 2 -8.35 -28.45 2.31
CA PRO A 2 -7.45 -28.41 3.45
C PRO A 2 -7.18 -26.96 3.88
N ALA A 3 -6.78 -26.77 5.15
CA ALA A 3 -6.33 -25.48 5.64
C ALA A 3 -5.06 -25.03 4.90
N PRO A 4 -4.89 -23.73 4.62
CA PRO A 4 -3.68 -23.23 3.96
C PRO A 4 -2.45 -23.41 4.86
N SER A 5 -1.30 -23.64 4.22
CA SER A 5 -0.02 -23.75 4.92
C SER A 5 0.41 -22.40 5.52
N ALA A 6 1.35 -22.42 6.47
CA ALA A 6 1.93 -21.20 7.02
C ALA A 6 2.60 -20.33 5.94
N LEU A 7 3.28 -20.96 4.97
CA LEU A 7 3.91 -20.27 3.84
C LEU A 7 2.86 -19.61 2.95
N ALA A 8 1.78 -20.31 2.62
CA ALA A 8 0.68 -19.77 1.82
C ALA A 8 -0.01 -18.59 2.51
N ILE A 9 -0.22 -18.68 3.84
CA ILE A 9 -0.79 -17.59 4.64
C ILE A 9 0.11 -16.35 4.57
N THR A 10 1.40 -16.48 4.88
CA THR A 10 2.33 -15.33 4.86
C THR A 10 2.47 -14.74 3.46
N THR A 11 2.55 -15.59 2.42
CA THR A 11 2.55 -15.16 1.01
C THR A 11 1.34 -14.30 0.69
N SER A 12 0.14 -14.74 1.09
CA SER A 12 -1.10 -13.98 0.87
C SER A 12 -1.13 -12.66 1.65
N SER A 13 -0.54 -12.63 2.85
CA SER A 13 -0.44 -11.43 3.67
C SER A 13 0.43 -10.37 3.00
N VAL A 14 1.62 -10.75 2.52
CA VAL A 14 2.51 -9.83 1.78
C VAL A 14 1.81 -9.28 0.53
N GLN A 15 1.15 -10.14 -0.26
CA GLN A 15 0.38 -9.68 -1.42
C GLN A 15 -0.71 -8.66 -1.07
N ARG A 16 -1.44 -8.86 0.03
CA ARG A 16 -2.48 -7.92 0.46
C ARG A 16 -1.89 -6.59 0.91
N LEU A 17 -0.78 -6.60 1.64
CA LEU A 17 -0.12 -5.38 2.11
C LEU A 17 0.45 -4.56 0.94
N LEU A 18 1.06 -5.20 -0.07
CA LEU A 18 1.53 -4.49 -1.27
C LEU A 18 0.38 -3.84 -2.05
N LYS A 19 -0.77 -4.52 -2.13
CA LYS A 19 -1.98 -3.95 -2.75
C LYS A 19 -2.53 -2.78 -1.94
N GLU A 20 -2.54 -2.90 -0.61
CA GLU A 20 -2.92 -1.81 0.30
C GLU A 20 -2.03 -0.59 0.10
N GLU A 21 -0.70 -0.76 0.04
CA GLU A 21 0.24 0.33 -0.22
C GLU A 21 0.01 0.98 -1.58
N THR A 22 -0.19 0.18 -2.63
CA THR A 22 -0.53 0.68 -3.97
C THR A 22 -1.82 1.49 -3.96
N SER A 23 -2.85 1.03 -3.24
CA SER A 23 -4.11 1.75 -3.10
C SER A 23 -3.94 3.09 -2.41
N TYR A 24 -3.16 3.16 -1.32
CA TYR A 24 -2.89 4.43 -0.64
C TYR A 24 -2.05 5.39 -1.47
N HIS A 25 -1.11 4.90 -2.29
CA HIS A 25 -0.38 5.76 -3.23
C HIS A 25 -1.31 6.38 -4.28
N LYS A 26 -2.26 5.60 -4.80
CA LYS A 26 -3.28 6.11 -5.73
C LYS A 26 -4.16 7.16 -5.05
N GLU A 27 -4.64 6.86 -3.84
CA GLU A 27 -5.47 7.80 -3.07
C GLU A 27 -4.74 9.12 -2.82
N LEU A 28 -3.47 9.06 -2.41
CA LEU A 28 -2.65 10.26 -2.21
C LEU A 28 -2.54 11.09 -3.49
N ALA A 29 -2.28 10.45 -4.64
CA ALA A 29 -2.16 11.14 -5.92
C ALA A 29 -3.49 11.81 -6.34
N ASP A 30 -4.62 11.12 -6.17
CA ASP A 30 -5.95 11.67 -6.45
C ASP A 30 -6.27 12.84 -5.50
N GLN A 31 -5.86 12.74 -4.24
CA GLN A 31 -6.03 13.81 -3.25
C GLN A 31 -5.19 15.05 -3.59
N GLU A 32 -3.92 14.85 -3.97
CA GLU A 32 -3.01 15.92 -4.39
C GLU A 32 -3.49 16.64 -5.65
N LYS A 33 -4.02 15.89 -6.63
CA LYS A 33 -4.64 16.47 -7.83
C LYS A 33 -5.82 17.37 -7.47
N THR A 34 -6.68 16.91 -6.56
CA THR A 34 -7.82 17.69 -6.08
C THR A 34 -7.39 19.00 -5.41
N VAL A 35 -6.32 18.97 -4.61
CA VAL A 35 -5.72 20.20 -4.02
C VAL A 35 -5.26 21.16 -5.11
N GLN A 36 -4.55 20.67 -6.13
CA GLN A 36 -4.08 21.51 -7.25
C GLN A 36 -5.25 22.17 -7.99
N ASP A 37 -6.33 21.43 -8.25
CA ASP A 37 -7.52 21.95 -8.92
C ASP A 37 -8.22 23.04 -8.07
N LEU A 38 -8.35 22.82 -6.75
CA LEU A 38 -8.92 23.81 -5.83
C LEU A 38 -8.06 25.07 -5.75
N GLU A 39 -6.73 24.93 -5.69
CA GLU A 39 -5.81 26.06 -5.68
C GLU A 39 -5.83 26.84 -7.01
N ALA A 40 -5.99 26.15 -8.14
CA ALA A 40 -6.11 26.79 -9.45
C ALA A 40 -7.41 27.61 -9.56
N LYS A 41 -8.55 27.05 -9.13
CA LYS A 41 -9.84 27.76 -9.10
C LYS A 41 -9.80 29.00 -8.21
N SER A 42 -9.16 28.89 -7.04
CA SER A 42 -9.00 30.03 -6.12
C SER A 42 -8.19 31.17 -6.74
N LYS A 43 -7.20 30.87 -7.60
CA LYS A 43 -6.37 31.88 -8.27
C LYS A 43 -7.09 32.59 -9.42
N THR A 44 -7.97 31.90 -10.14
CA THR A 44 -8.71 32.48 -11.27
C THR A 44 -9.89 33.33 -10.85
N GLY A 45 -10.18 33.43 -9.55
CA GLY A 45 -11.34 34.16 -9.03
C GLY A 45 -12.68 33.52 -9.43
N ALA A 46 -12.65 32.30 -9.97
CA ALA A 46 -13.83 31.47 -10.13
C ALA A 46 -14.28 31.09 -8.72
N ALA A 47 -15.16 31.90 -8.14
CA ALA A 47 -15.77 31.60 -6.86
C ALA A 47 -16.46 30.23 -6.97
N ASP A 48 -16.16 29.31 -6.04
CA ASP A 48 -17.08 28.21 -5.80
C ASP A 48 -18.45 28.82 -5.50
N GLU A 49 -19.50 28.28 -6.10
CA GLU A 49 -20.88 28.80 -5.96
C GLU A 49 -21.31 28.96 -4.49
N ASP A 50 -20.70 28.16 -3.60
CA ASP A 50 -20.96 28.14 -2.16
C ASP A 50 -19.96 28.95 -1.31
N GLY A 51 -18.90 29.52 -1.90
CA GLY A 51 -17.87 30.29 -1.19
C GLY A 51 -17.03 29.48 -0.19
N ASN A 52 -17.10 28.15 -0.22
CA ASN A 52 -16.47 27.25 0.75
C ASN A 52 -15.07 26.72 0.32
N GLY A 53 -14.52 27.20 -0.79
CA GLY A 53 -13.27 26.66 -1.37
C GLY A 53 -12.08 26.61 -0.40
N ALA A 54 -11.92 27.61 0.49
CA ALA A 54 -10.85 27.61 1.50
C ALA A 54 -11.04 26.51 2.56
N PHE A 55 -12.28 26.22 2.94
CA PHE A 55 -12.62 25.13 3.85
C PHE A 55 -12.35 23.78 3.18
N MET A 56 -12.81 23.59 1.95
CA MET A 56 -12.57 22.37 1.16
C MET A 56 -11.07 22.12 0.98
N LEU A 57 -10.29 23.14 0.65
CA LEU A 57 -8.83 23.04 0.53
C LEU A 57 -8.18 22.60 1.84
N LYS A 58 -8.59 23.17 2.98
CA LYS A 58 -8.07 22.78 4.30
C LYS A 58 -8.43 21.34 4.64
N GLN A 59 -9.67 20.92 4.36
CA GLN A 59 -10.12 19.55 4.58
C GLN A 59 -9.29 18.57 3.75
N GLN A 60 -9.09 18.87 2.47
CA GLN A 60 -8.32 18.03 1.56
C GLN A 60 -6.84 17.91 1.99
N LYS A 61 -6.21 19.02 2.40
CA LYS A 61 -4.85 18.98 2.97
C LYS A 61 -4.78 18.14 4.24
N THR A 62 -5.81 18.17 5.08
CA THR A 62 -5.88 17.33 6.29
C THR A 62 -5.99 15.85 5.92
N ALA A 63 -6.82 15.51 4.93
CA ALA A 63 -6.94 14.13 4.43
C ALA A 63 -5.61 13.60 3.88
N ILE A 64 -4.86 14.42 3.13
CA ILE A 64 -3.51 14.07 2.64
C ILE A 64 -2.58 13.71 3.81
N GLU A 65 -2.54 14.52 4.86
CA GLU A 65 -1.66 14.24 6.01
C GLU A 65 -2.08 12.97 6.76
N GLN A 66 -3.39 12.69 6.83
CA GLN A 66 -3.90 11.42 7.37
C GLN A 66 -3.47 10.22 6.51
N THR A 67 -3.61 10.30 5.19
CA THR A 67 -3.13 9.26 4.26
C THR A 67 -1.62 9.05 4.41
N LYS A 68 -0.85 10.14 4.47
CA LYS A 68 0.61 10.09 4.66
C LYS A 68 1.01 9.37 5.94
N ALA A 69 0.28 9.59 7.02
CA ALA A 69 0.54 8.96 8.31
C ALA A 69 0.36 7.43 8.28
N VAL A 70 -0.40 6.87 7.33
CA VAL A 70 -0.59 5.42 7.19
C VAL A 70 0.64 4.72 6.60
N PHE A 71 1.40 5.39 5.73
CA PHE A 71 2.53 4.75 5.03
C PHE A 71 3.62 4.26 5.99
N GLY A 72 3.94 5.00 7.05
CA GLY A 72 4.98 4.59 8.01
C GLY A 72 4.70 3.22 8.62
N PRO A 73 3.58 3.07 9.36
CA PRO A 73 3.16 1.78 9.92
C PRO A 73 2.91 0.69 8.86
N LEU A 74 2.44 1.05 7.66
CA LEU A 74 2.23 0.09 6.58
C LEU A 74 3.55 -0.48 6.05
N LYS A 75 4.54 0.37 5.81
CA LYS A 75 5.88 -0.06 5.37
C LYS A 75 6.55 -0.97 6.39
N GLN A 76 6.40 -0.68 7.69
CA GLN A 76 6.90 -1.58 8.73
C GLN A 76 6.20 -2.95 8.67
N ARG A 77 4.87 -2.98 8.56
CA ARG A 77 4.11 -4.24 8.42
C ARG A 77 4.53 -5.04 7.18
N ILE A 78 4.83 -4.37 6.06
CA ILE A 78 5.36 -5.00 4.86
C ILE A 78 6.74 -5.60 5.12
N ALA A 79 7.66 -4.83 5.71
CA ALA A 79 9.02 -5.29 6.03
C ALA A 79 9.00 -6.52 6.96
N ASP A 80 8.19 -6.48 8.02
CA ASP A 80 8.05 -7.59 8.97
C ASP A 80 7.48 -8.85 8.28
N ALA A 81 6.47 -8.68 7.42
CA ALA A 81 5.86 -9.79 6.67
C ALA A 81 6.81 -10.37 5.61
N VAL A 82 7.63 -9.53 4.99
CA VAL A 82 8.67 -9.93 4.03
C VAL A 82 9.76 -10.74 4.73
N ALA A 83 10.30 -10.25 5.86
CA ALA A 83 11.30 -10.99 6.63
C ALA A 83 10.77 -12.37 7.07
N LYS A 84 9.52 -12.41 7.56
CA LYS A 84 8.87 -13.68 7.89
C LYS A 84 8.70 -14.61 6.69
N LEU A 85 8.39 -14.08 5.50
CA LEU A 85 8.26 -14.87 4.28
C LEU A 85 9.61 -15.46 3.87
N GLU A 86 10.70 -14.71 4.00
CA GLU A 86 12.06 -15.18 3.73
C GLU A 86 12.44 -16.36 4.63
N ASP A 87 12.21 -16.24 5.94
CA ASP A 87 12.48 -17.30 6.92
C ASP A 87 11.68 -18.58 6.63
N GLN A 88 10.38 -18.42 6.34
CA GLN A 88 9.51 -19.55 6.02
C GLN A 88 9.89 -20.21 4.70
N LEU A 89 10.31 -19.44 3.70
CA LEU A 89 10.74 -19.95 2.42
C LEU A 89 12.01 -20.79 2.55
N ALA A 90 13.01 -20.32 3.32
CA ALA A 90 14.23 -21.07 3.59
C ALA A 90 13.95 -22.42 4.26
N THR A 91 12.99 -22.44 5.19
CA THR A 91 12.54 -23.68 5.86
C THR A 91 11.79 -24.61 4.90
N ALA A 92 10.91 -24.06 4.05
CA ALA A 92 10.10 -24.82 3.11
C ALA A 92 10.94 -25.51 2.03
N GLU A 93 12.00 -24.86 1.57
CA GLU A 93 12.96 -25.45 0.61
C GLU A 93 13.72 -26.65 1.20
N GLN A 94 14.04 -26.61 2.49
CA GLN A 94 14.69 -27.74 3.18
C GLN A 94 13.72 -28.90 3.44
N ALA A 95 12.44 -28.59 3.62
CA ALA A 95 11.40 -29.55 4.00
C ALA A 95 10.65 -30.18 2.80
N ALA A 96 11.10 -29.93 1.56
CA ALA A 96 10.44 -30.38 0.33
C ALA A 96 8.93 -30.01 0.27
N ALA A 97 8.60 -28.79 0.69
CA ALA A 97 7.24 -28.26 0.59
C ALA A 97 6.76 -28.21 -0.87
N PRO A 98 5.44 -28.11 -1.13
CA PRO A 98 4.91 -28.09 -2.49
C PRO A 98 5.57 -27.01 -3.37
N GLU A 99 6.11 -27.41 -4.52
CA GLU A 99 6.86 -26.52 -5.42
C GLU A 99 6.04 -25.28 -5.83
N ALA A 100 4.73 -25.45 -6.00
CA ALA A 100 3.82 -24.35 -6.34
C ALA A 100 3.78 -23.27 -5.24
N GLU A 101 3.78 -23.65 -3.96
CA GLU A 101 3.80 -22.70 -2.85
C GLU A 101 5.15 -21.97 -2.77
N ILE A 102 6.26 -22.70 -2.95
CA ILE A 102 7.62 -22.13 -2.99
C ILE A 102 7.75 -21.13 -4.14
N ALA A 103 7.29 -21.49 -5.34
CA ALA A 103 7.33 -20.63 -6.52
C ALA A 103 6.49 -19.35 -6.33
N GLN A 104 5.31 -19.47 -5.74
CA GLN A 104 4.45 -18.32 -5.45
C GLN A 104 5.09 -17.41 -4.40
N ALA A 105 5.63 -17.97 -3.31
CA ALA A 105 6.33 -17.22 -2.28
C ALA A 105 7.53 -16.44 -2.85
N LYS A 106 8.35 -17.08 -3.68
CA LYS A 106 9.47 -16.42 -4.40
C LYS A 106 9.01 -15.26 -5.28
N THR A 107 7.92 -15.46 -6.03
CA THR A 107 7.35 -14.43 -6.90
C THR A 107 6.90 -13.21 -6.09
N VAL A 108 6.18 -13.44 -5.00
CA VAL A 108 5.69 -12.36 -4.12
C VAL A 108 6.85 -11.66 -3.42
N LEU A 109 7.85 -12.40 -2.98
CA LEU A 109 9.04 -11.82 -2.37
C LEU A 109 9.80 -10.90 -3.35
N ALA A 110 9.95 -11.34 -4.60
CA ALA A 110 10.56 -10.51 -5.65
C ALA A 110 9.75 -9.24 -5.91
N GLN A 111 8.41 -9.34 -5.96
CA GLN A 111 7.53 -8.18 -6.08
C GLN A 111 7.69 -7.20 -4.91
N ALA A 112 7.74 -7.71 -3.67
CA ALA A 112 7.92 -6.90 -2.48
C ALA A 112 9.26 -6.16 -2.49
N LYS A 113 10.34 -6.84 -2.89
CA LYS A 113 11.68 -6.24 -3.01
C LYS A 113 11.74 -5.17 -4.10
N ALA A 114 11.02 -5.36 -5.21
CA ALA A 114 10.93 -4.37 -6.27
C ALA A 114 10.11 -3.13 -5.86
N ALA A 115 9.11 -3.29 -4.98
CA ALA A 115 8.29 -2.20 -4.45
C ALA A 115 8.98 -1.40 -3.33
N ALA A 116 9.99 -1.98 -2.67
CA ALA A 116 10.74 -1.35 -1.57
C ALA A 116 11.87 -0.40 -2.02
N VAL A 117 12.02 -0.16 -3.34
CA VAL A 117 12.96 0.79 -3.96
C VAL A 117 12.26 2.09 -4.29
#